data_AF-A0AAN1C2T2-F1
#
_entry.id   AF-A0AAN1C2T2-F1
#
_cell.length_a   1.000
_cell.length_b   1.000
_cell.length_c   1.000
_cell.angle_alpha   90.00
_cell.angle_beta   90.00
_cell.angle_gamma   90.00
#
_symmetry.space_group_name_H-M   'P 1'
#
loop_
_entity.id
_entity.type
_entity.pdbx_description
1 polymer ?
#
loop_
_entity_poly.entity_id
_entity_poly.type
_entity_poly.pdbx_seq_one_letter_code
_entity_poly.pdbx_strand_id
1 'polypeptide(L)'
;MNITMKVEGLRELGEVLQRLEKDVQIKILRQSGKSAMVPVLEDMKTHAGFDETVASEHMRDSIKIRSSRSKKTKGAVLITVGPTKKHYMKARAQEFGTIKQIAHPFIRPALDYNKQAVLKILVSEIRDALRQFK
;
A
#
# COMPACT_ATOMS: atom_id res chain seq x y z
N MET A 1 -19.40 -7.77 -1.92
CA MET A 1 -18.82 -9.13 -1.97
C MET A 1 -17.86 -9.33 -0.81
N ASN A 2 -18.19 -10.19 0.15
CA ASN A 2 -17.25 -10.58 1.22
C ASN A 2 -16.38 -11.74 0.73
N ILE A 3 -15.11 -11.47 0.45
CA ILE A 3 -14.13 -12.51 0.11
C ILE A 3 -13.43 -12.92 1.40
N THR A 4 -13.79 -14.10 1.92
CA THR A 4 -13.14 -14.72 3.08
C THR A 4 -11.91 -15.48 2.60
N MET A 5 -10.72 -15.11 3.08
CA MET A 5 -9.45 -15.76 2.70
C MET A 5 -8.78 -16.33 3.95
N LYS A 6 -8.40 -17.62 3.90
CA LYS A 6 -7.64 -18.30 4.95
C LYS A 6 -6.16 -18.27 4.54
N VAL A 7 -5.32 -17.63 5.34
CA VAL A 7 -3.86 -17.65 5.16
C VAL A 7 -3.27 -18.42 6.33
N GLU A 8 -2.57 -19.51 6.02
CA GLU A 8 -1.92 -20.37 7.01
C GLU A 8 -0.44 -20.00 7.14
N GLY A 9 0.17 -20.24 8.31
CA GLY A 9 1.60 -20.00 8.55
C GLY A 9 2.03 -18.54 8.83
N LEU A 10 1.12 -17.56 8.85
CA LEU A 10 1.47 -16.17 9.22
C LEU A 10 1.98 -16.04 10.65
N ARG A 11 1.47 -16.87 11.56
CA ARG A 11 1.90 -16.88 12.96
C ARG A 11 3.35 -17.34 13.08
N GLU A 12 3.69 -18.46 12.46
CA GLU A 12 5.06 -19.00 12.45
C GLU A 12 6.04 -18.00 11.81
N LEU A 13 5.64 -17.37 10.71
CA LEU A 13 6.42 -16.32 10.05
C LEU A 13 6.67 -15.12 10.98
N GLY A 14 5.64 -14.73 11.74
CA GLY A 14 5.73 -13.67 12.75
C GLY A 14 6.69 -14.02 13.90
N GLU A 15 6.64 -15.26 14.38
CA GLU A 15 7.55 -15.75 15.43
C GLU A 15 9.02 -15.76 14.95
N VAL A 16 9.29 -16.18 13.71
CA VAL A 16 10.64 -16.14 13.13
C VAL A 16 11.13 -14.69 12.97
N LEU A 17 10.28 -13.79 12.49
CA LEU A 17 10.61 -12.37 12.35
C LEU A 17 10.92 -11.69 13.69
N GLN A 18 10.25 -12.10 14.78
CA GLN A 18 10.48 -11.54 16.11
C GLN A 18 11.80 -11.96 16.75
N ARG A 19 12.41 -13.06 16.28
CA ARG A 19 13.73 -13.51 16.74
C ARG A 19 14.87 -12.70 16.15
N LEU A 20 14.61 -11.96 15.07
CA LEU A 20 15.60 -11.10 14.45
C LEU A 20 15.82 -9.81 15.25
N GLU A 21 16.97 -9.19 15.01
CA GLU A 21 17.22 -7.84 15.49
C GLU A 21 16.18 -6.85 14.91
N LYS A 22 15.78 -5.88 15.74
CA LYS A 22 14.74 -4.89 15.39
C LYS A 22 15.04 -4.12 14.12
N ASP A 23 16.30 -3.77 13.86
CA ASP A 23 16.67 -3.00 12.67
C ASP A 23 16.56 -3.83 11.39
N VAL A 24 16.95 -5.11 11.46
CA VAL A 24 16.78 -6.07 10.37
C VAL A 24 15.29 -6.31 10.11
N GLN A 25 14.50 -6.53 11.16
CA GLN A 25 13.05 -6.69 11.08
C GLN A 25 12.39 -5.49 10.38
N ILE A 26 12.71 -4.26 10.80
CA ILE A 26 12.16 -3.04 10.22
C ILE A 26 12.56 -2.90 8.75
N LYS A 27 13.80 -3.26 8.37
CA LYS A 27 14.28 -3.22 7.00
C LYS A 27 13.49 -4.19 6.11
N ILE A 28 13.34 -5.44 6.55
CA ILE A 28 12.57 -6.47 5.83
C ILE A 28 11.12 -6.02 5.65
N LEU A 29 10.47 -5.59 6.73
CA LEU A 29 9.07 -5.14 6.70
C LEU A 29 8.88 -3.92 5.78
N ARG A 30 9.83 -2.98 5.78
CA ARG A 30 9.76 -1.80 4.91
C ARG A 30 9.90 -2.18 3.45
N GLN A 31 10.83 -3.08 3.10
CA GLN A 31 11.05 -3.49 1.71
C GLN A 31 9.88 -4.33 1.21
N SER A 32 9.53 -5.39 1.95
CA SER A 32 8.44 -6.31 1.60
C SER A 32 7.11 -5.56 1.51
N GLY A 33 6.85 -4.64 2.45
CA GLY A 33 5.64 -3.83 2.45
C GLY A 33 5.56 -2.83 1.29
N LYS A 34 6.69 -2.32 0.80
CA LYS A 34 6.72 -1.48 -0.41
C LYS A 34 6.42 -2.31 -1.66
N SER A 35 7.07 -3.45 -1.83
CA SER A 35 6.85 -4.36 -2.96
C SER A 35 5.39 -4.84 -3.02
N ALA A 36 4.84 -5.23 -1.86
CA ALA A 36 3.46 -5.69 -1.76
C ALA A 36 2.42 -4.64 -2.18
N MET A 37 2.75 -3.35 -2.07
CA MET A 37 1.85 -2.24 -2.38
C MET A 37 1.98 -1.73 -3.82
N VAL A 38 2.90 -2.27 -4.63
CA VAL A 38 3.07 -1.90 -6.04
C VAL A 38 1.79 -2.15 -6.86
N PRO A 39 1.07 -3.28 -6.74
CA PRO A 39 -0.18 -3.49 -7.49
C PRO A 39 -1.24 -2.44 -7.16
N VAL A 40 -1.36 -2.06 -5.88
CA VAL A 40 -2.28 -1.01 -5.42
C VAL A 40 -1.89 0.34 -6.02
N LEU A 41 -0.59 0.65 -6.10
CA LEU A 41 -0.10 1.89 -6.71
C LEU A 41 -0.52 1.98 -8.18
N GLU A 42 -0.30 0.93 -8.96
CA GLU A 42 -0.62 0.91 -10.39
C GLU A 42 -2.13 0.96 -10.65
N ASP A 43 -2.91 0.25 -9.84
CA ASP A 43 -4.37 0.29 -9.93
C ASP A 43 -4.92 1.68 -9.57
N MET A 44 -4.37 2.32 -8.53
CA MET A 44 -4.71 3.69 -8.16
C MET A 44 -4.35 4.71 -9.25
N LYS A 45 -3.22 4.54 -9.95
CA LYS A 45 -2.83 5.42 -11.05
C LYS A 45 -3.73 5.28 -12.26
N THR A 46 -4.15 4.05 -12.56
CA THR A 46 -5.02 3.73 -13.71
C THR A 46 -6.41 4.35 -13.55
N HIS A 47 -6.93 4.38 -12.33
CA HIS A 47 -8.26 4.90 -12.01
C HIS A 47 -8.24 6.36 -11.48
N ALA A 48 -7.07 6.98 -11.40
CA ALA A 48 -6.95 8.39 -11.04
C ALA A 48 -7.38 9.28 -12.22
N GLY A 49 -8.10 10.35 -11.92
CA GLY A 49 -8.46 11.35 -12.94
C GLY A 49 -7.22 11.89 -13.65
N PHE A 50 -7.26 11.84 -14.97
CA PHE A 50 -6.19 12.29 -15.87
C PHE A 50 -6.82 13.09 -17.01
N ASP A 51 -6.26 14.27 -17.26
CA ASP A 51 -6.71 15.17 -18.32
C ASP A 51 -5.55 15.35 -19.31
N GLU A 52 -5.62 14.70 -20.48
CA GLU A 52 -4.56 14.74 -21.50
C GLU A 52 -4.25 16.15 -22.02
N THR A 53 -5.18 17.08 -21.85
CA THR A 53 -5.11 18.44 -22.40
C THR A 53 -4.28 19.40 -21.55
N VAL A 54 -3.94 19.04 -20.31
CA VAL A 54 -3.26 19.92 -19.36
C VAL A 54 -1.83 19.46 -19.14
N ALA A 55 -0.82 20.24 -19.54
CA ALA A 55 0.60 19.88 -19.36
C ALA A 55 1.11 19.95 -17.90
N SER A 56 0.23 20.14 -16.92
CA SER A 56 0.60 20.27 -15.49
C SER A 56 0.61 18.91 -14.80
N GLU A 57 1.42 18.76 -13.73
CA GLU A 57 1.47 17.54 -12.90
C GLU A 57 0.05 17.03 -12.57
N HIS A 58 -0.24 15.81 -13.01
CA HIS A 58 -1.56 15.20 -12.81
C HIS A 58 -1.63 14.52 -11.46
N MET A 59 -2.86 14.25 -11.02
CA MET A 59 -3.09 13.53 -9.76
C MET A 59 -2.41 12.15 -9.77
N ARG A 60 -2.41 11.45 -10.91
CA ARG A 60 -1.76 10.14 -11.09
C ARG A 60 -0.25 10.17 -10.78
N ASP A 61 0.44 11.24 -11.18
CA ASP A 61 1.90 11.38 -11.03
C ASP A 61 2.29 11.67 -9.57
N SER A 62 1.33 12.19 -8.81
CA SER A 62 1.48 12.49 -7.40
C SER A 62 1.30 11.27 -6.48
N ILE A 63 0.80 10.14 -7.00
CA ILE A 63 0.56 8.93 -6.20
C ILE A 63 1.89 8.24 -5.92
N LYS A 64 2.23 8.11 -4.63
CA LYS A 64 3.51 7.53 -4.20
C LYS A 64 3.32 6.60 -3.01
N ILE A 65 4.16 5.57 -2.94
CA ILE A 65 4.28 4.70 -1.78
C ILE A 65 5.18 5.39 -0.75
N ARG A 66 4.68 5.56 0.47
CA ARG A 66 5.41 6.14 1.60
C ARG A 66 5.50 5.13 2.74
N SER A 67 6.65 5.09 3.39
CA SER A 67 6.88 4.29 4.58
C SER A 67 7.20 5.18 5.77
N SER A 68 6.53 4.98 6.90
CA SER A 68 6.83 5.65 8.16
C SER A 68 6.90 4.63 9.29
N ARG A 69 7.55 5.01 10.41
CA ARG A 69 7.48 4.19 11.63
C ARG A 69 6.11 4.40 12.27
N SER A 70 5.49 3.33 12.75
CA SER A 70 4.23 3.43 13.48
C SER A 70 4.46 4.15 14.81
N LYS A 71 3.64 5.16 15.09
CA LYS A 71 3.62 5.85 16.40
C LYS A 71 2.92 5.03 17.48
N LYS A 72 1.98 4.15 17.07
CA LYS A 72 1.14 3.37 17.98
C LYS A 72 1.76 2.04 18.39
N THR A 73 2.55 1.44 17.50
CA THR A 73 3.13 0.11 17.70
C THR A 73 4.64 0.19 17.52
N LYS A 74 5.39 0.06 18.63
CA LYS A 74 6.86 0.05 18.59
C LYS A 74 7.33 -1.12 17.72
N GLY A 75 8.20 -0.84 16.74
CA GLY A 75 8.71 -1.85 15.79
C GLY A 75 7.86 -2.08 14.54
N ALA A 76 6.66 -1.49 14.44
CA ALA A 76 5.84 -1.62 13.24
C ALA A 76 6.17 -0.55 12.19
N VAL A 77 6.06 -0.93 10.91
CA VAL A 77 6.21 -0.04 9.76
C VAL A 77 4.83 0.21 9.16
N LEU A 78 4.47 1.48 8.99
CA LEU A 78 3.26 1.88 8.27
C LEU A 78 3.63 2.16 6.82
N ILE A 79 3.00 1.43 5.90
CA ILE A 79 3.09 1.69 4.46
C ILE A 79 1.79 2.32 4.01
N THR A 80 1.88 3.44 3.30
CA THR A 80 0.72 4.17 2.76
C THR A 80 0.92 4.39 1.28
N VAL A 81 -0.15 4.23 0.50
CA VAL A 81 -0.20 4.57 -0.93
C VAL A 81 -1.18 5.73 -1.06
N GLY A 82 -0.77 6.78 -1.76
CA GLY A 82 -1.68 7.89 -2.03
C GLY A 82 -1.02 9.13 -2.61
N PRO A 83 -1.84 10.09 -3.04
CA PRO A 83 -1.38 11.34 -3.64
C PRO A 83 -0.52 12.16 -2.67
N THR A 84 0.27 13.09 -3.21
CA THR A 84 1.00 14.08 -2.41
C THR A 84 0.06 15.15 -1.87
N LYS A 85 0.55 15.98 -0.94
CA LYS A 85 -0.23 17.09 -0.35
C LYS A 85 -0.83 18.02 -1.41
N LYS A 86 -0.14 18.22 -2.53
CA LYS A 86 -0.56 19.12 -3.63
C LYS A 86 -1.89 18.70 -4.25
N HIS A 87 -2.12 17.39 -4.40
CA HIS A 87 -3.34 16.85 -5.02
C HIS A 87 -4.30 16.21 -4.01
N TYR A 88 -4.04 16.34 -2.71
CA TYR A 88 -4.86 15.76 -1.65
C TYR A 88 -6.33 16.19 -1.73
N MET A 89 -6.59 17.49 -1.93
CA MET A 89 -7.95 18.01 -2.03
C MET A 89 -8.71 17.45 -3.24
N LYS A 90 -8.03 17.37 -4.39
CA LYS A 90 -8.61 16.81 -5.63
C LYS A 90 -8.94 15.33 -5.47
N ALA A 91 -8.00 14.57 -4.91
CA ALA A 91 -8.22 13.15 -4.64
C ALA A 91 -9.38 12.91 -3.68
N ARG A 92 -9.49 13.71 -2.61
CA ARG A 92 -10.61 13.60 -1.67
C ARG A 92 -11.96 13.91 -2.32
N ALA A 93 -12.01 14.93 -3.18
CA ALA A 93 -13.21 15.30 -3.93
C ALA A 93 -13.62 14.20 -4.92
N GLN A 94 -12.66 13.59 -5.61
CA GLN A 94 -12.92 12.44 -6.47
C GLN A 94 -13.42 11.24 -5.65
N GLU A 95 -12.80 10.96 -4.51
CA GLU A 95 -13.09 9.75 -3.73
C GLU A 95 -14.47 9.73 -3.07
N PHE A 96 -14.90 10.88 -2.55
CA PHE A 96 -16.14 11.00 -1.78
C PHE A 96 -17.22 11.81 -2.50
N GLY A 97 -16.88 12.45 -3.62
CA GLY A 97 -17.73 13.44 -4.25
C GLY A 97 -17.76 14.76 -3.50
N THR A 98 -18.46 15.72 -4.08
CA THR A 98 -18.79 17.01 -3.48
C THR A 98 -20.25 17.34 -3.78
N ILE A 99 -20.74 18.48 -3.31
CA ILE A 99 -22.10 18.96 -3.61
C ILE A 99 -22.36 19.02 -5.13
N LYS A 100 -21.32 19.31 -5.94
CA LYS A 100 -21.44 19.51 -7.39
C LYS A 100 -20.86 18.36 -8.24
N GLN A 101 -20.20 17.39 -7.62
CA GLN A 101 -19.48 16.32 -8.33
C GLN A 101 -19.79 14.97 -7.70
N ILE A 102 -20.16 13.99 -8.52
CA ILE A 102 -20.42 12.62 -8.07
C ILE A 102 -19.11 11.94 -7.67
N ALA A 103 -19.16 11.11 -6.64
CA ALA A 103 -18.01 10.32 -6.18
C ALA A 103 -17.57 9.30 -7.24
N HIS A 104 -16.27 9.23 -7.49
CA HIS A 104 -15.62 8.23 -8.34
C HIS A 104 -14.44 7.61 -7.57
N PRO A 105 -14.72 6.68 -6.64
CA PRO A 105 -13.70 6.14 -5.74
C PRO A 105 -12.66 5.32 -6.51
N PHE A 106 -11.38 5.56 -6.24
CA PHE A 106 -10.23 4.88 -6.86
C PHE A 106 -9.20 4.35 -5.85
N ILE A 107 -9.07 4.98 -4.69
CA ILE A 107 -8.17 4.59 -3.60
C ILE A 107 -8.69 3.36 -2.86
N ARG A 108 -9.94 3.40 -2.40
CA ARG A 108 -10.52 2.27 -1.64
C ARG A 108 -10.67 1.02 -2.50
N PRO A 109 -11.25 1.10 -3.72
CA PRO A 109 -11.36 -0.05 -4.60
C PRO A 109 -10.01 -0.66 -4.95
N ALA A 110 -8.97 0.17 -5.17
CA ALA A 110 -7.65 -0.34 -5.49
C ALA A 110 -7.05 -1.25 -4.41
N LEU A 111 -7.28 -0.94 -3.13
CA LEU A 111 -6.88 -1.84 -2.05
C LEU A 111 -7.77 -3.09 -1.99
N ASP A 112 -9.08 -2.93 -2.15
CA ASP A 112 -10.05 -4.03 -2.04
C ASP A 112 -9.88 -5.08 -3.16
N TYR A 113 -9.56 -4.65 -4.37
CA TYR A 113 -9.28 -5.52 -5.52
C TYR A 113 -7.94 -6.25 -5.36
N ASN A 114 -6.91 -5.54 -4.89
CA ASN A 114 -5.57 -6.09 -4.81
C ASN A 114 -5.22 -6.77 -3.49
N LYS A 115 -6.11 -6.78 -2.49
CA LYS A 115 -5.85 -7.33 -1.14
C LYS A 115 -5.20 -8.72 -1.14
N GLN A 116 -5.62 -9.60 -2.06
CA GLN A 116 -5.06 -10.95 -2.16
C GLN A 116 -3.64 -10.94 -2.71
N ALA A 117 -3.40 -10.15 -3.76
CA ALA A 117 -2.07 -9.98 -4.35
C ALA A 117 -1.11 -9.36 -3.33
N VAL A 118 -1.55 -8.33 -2.62
CA VAL A 118 -0.78 -7.67 -1.55
C VAL A 118 -0.34 -8.69 -0.49
N LEU A 119 -1.25 -9.52 0.02
CA LEU A 119 -0.93 -10.52 1.04
C LEU A 119 0.02 -11.60 0.51
N LYS A 120 -0.19 -12.09 -0.72
CA LYS A 120 0.68 -13.10 -1.34
C LYS A 120 2.11 -12.57 -1.53
N ILE A 121 2.24 -11.37 -2.10
CA ILE A 121 3.54 -10.74 -2.34
C ILE A 121 4.23 -10.47 -1.00
N LEU A 122 3.51 -9.93 -0.01
CA LEU A 122 4.07 -9.64 1.30
C LEU A 122 4.65 -10.90 1.96
N VAL A 123 3.92 -12.02 1.93
CA VAL A 123 4.39 -13.28 2.50
C VAL A 123 5.60 -13.83 1.74
N SER A 124 5.59 -13.75 0.40
CA SER A 124 6.72 -14.20 -0.42
C SER A 124 7.97 -13.39 -0.12
N GLU A 125 7.89 -12.07 -0.18
CA GLU A 125 9.00 -11.14 0.05
C GLU A 125 9.61 -11.32 1.45
N ILE A 126 8.77 -11.47 2.48
CA ILE A 126 9.26 -11.74 3.84
C ILE A 126 9.99 -13.08 3.88
N ARG A 127 9.41 -14.13 3.29
CA ARG A 127 10.03 -15.46 3.27
C ARG A 127 11.38 -15.45 2.55
N ASP A 128 11.45 -14.77 1.42
CA ASP A 128 12.67 -14.68 0.62
C ASP A 128 13.74 -13.83 1.31
N ALA A 129 13.34 -12.74 1.97
CA ALA A 129 14.24 -11.98 2.82
C ALA A 129 14.80 -12.85 3.96
N LEU A 130 13.95 -13.60 4.67
CA LEU A 130 14.39 -14.50 5.75
C LEU A 130 15.37 -15.59 5.28
N ARG A 131 15.22 -16.08 4.05
CA ARG A 131 16.16 -17.05 3.45
C ARG A 131 17.54 -16.44 3.18
N GLN A 132 17.59 -15.16 2.81
CA GLN A 132 18.86 -14.46 2.54
C GLN A 132 19.65 -14.10 3.81
N PHE A 133 18.98 -14.07 4.97
CA PHE A 133 19.62 -13.79 6.28
C PHE A 133 20.10 -15.05 7.01
N LYS A 134 19.89 -16.23 6.44
CA LYS A 134 20.31 -17.52 7.01
C LYS A 134 21.67 -17.91 6.45
#